data_AF-A0A938BE60-F1
#
_entry.id   AF-A0A938BE60-F1
#
_cell.length_a   1.000
_cell.length_b   1.000
_cell.length_c   1.000
_cell.angle_alpha   90.00
_cell.angle_beta   90.00
_cell.angle_gamma   90.00
#
_symmetry.space_group_name_H-M   'P 1'
#
loop_
_entity.id
_entity.type
_entity.pdbx_description
1 polymer ?
#
loop_
_entity_poly.entity_id
_entity_poly.type
_entity_poly.pdbx_seq_one_letter_code
_entity_poly.pdbx_strand_id
1 'polypeptide(L)' 'SGIRGVGIGDEVVLIGSQEKAIITAEEIADIGNTISYEIVCGISKRVPRVYIKP' A
#
# COMPACT_ATOMS: atom_id res chain seq x y z
N SER A 1 8.59 16.95 8.14
CA SER A 1 7.44 16.93 9.04
C SER A 1 6.63 18.19 8.81
N GLY A 2 5.29 18.12 8.83
CA GLY A 2 4.46 19.34 8.67
C GLY A 2 3.14 19.18 7.90
N ILE A 3 2.59 17.98 7.78
CA ILE A 3 1.24 17.80 7.22
C ILE A 3 0.25 17.94 8.37
N ARG A 4 -0.68 18.91 8.28
CA ARG A 4 -1.69 19.12 9.34
C ARG A 4 -2.60 17.91 9.44
N GLY A 5 -2.89 17.49 10.67
CA GLY A 5 -3.78 16.36 10.92
C GLY A 5 -3.14 14.99 10.71
N VAL A 6 -1.80 14.91 10.71
CA VAL A 6 -1.04 13.66 10.63
C VAL A 6 -0.09 13.55 11.83
N GLY A 7 -0.12 12.41 12.51
CA GLY A 7 0.65 12.09 13.71
C GLY A 7 1.42 10.78 13.59
N ILE A 8 2.19 10.47 14.63
CA ILE A 8 2.89 9.19 14.74
C ILE A 8 1.85 8.11 15.08
N GLY A 9 1.87 7.02 14.32
CA GLY A 9 0.98 5.88 14.51
C GLY A 9 -0.28 5.91 13.65
N ASP A 10 -0.49 6.96 12.86
CA ASP A 10 -1.59 7.02 11.89
C ASP A 10 -1.45 5.90 10.85
N GLU A 11 -2.58 5.29 10.51
CA GLU A 11 -2.65 4.27 9.48
C GLU A 11 -2.36 4.86 8.10
N VAL A 12 -1.57 4.12 7.31
CA VAL A 12 -1.28 4.46 5.92
C VAL A 12 -1.60 3.27 5.02
N VAL A 13 -2.20 3.56 3.87
CA VAL A 13 -2.47 2.56 2.82
C VAL A 13 -1.41 2.70 1.73
N LEU A 14 -0.55 1.67 1.60
CA LEU A 14 0.46 1.62 0.53
C LEU A 14 -0.14 1.07 -0.78
N ILE A 15 -1.03 0.09 -0.69
CA ILE A 15 -1.79 -0.50 -1.80
C ILE A 15 -3.19 -0.77 -1.28
N GLY A 16 -4.22 -0.29 -1.99
CA GLY A 16 -5.62 -0.41 -1.59
C GLY A 16 -6.34 0.93 -1.62
N SER A 17 -7.41 1.04 -0.85
CA SER A 17 -8.29 2.22 -0.82
C SER A 17 -8.38 2.82 0.58
N GLN A 18 -8.38 4.15 0.67
CA GLN A 18 -8.71 4.91 1.88
C GLN A 18 -9.60 6.09 1.49
N GLU A 19 -10.77 6.20 2.12
CA GLU A 19 -11.79 7.20 1.78
C GLU A 19 -12.12 7.22 0.27
N LYS A 20 -11.69 8.28 -0.43
CA LYS A 20 -11.91 8.47 -1.88
C LYS A 20 -10.67 8.20 -2.73
N ALA A 21 -9.54 7.89 -2.10
CA ALA A 21 -8.27 7.63 -2.77
C ALA A 21 -8.05 6.12 -2.90
N ILE A 22 -7.46 5.71 -4.02
CA ILE A 22 -7.06 4.33 -4.29
C ILE A 22 -5.66 4.38 -4.86
N ILE A 23 -4.79 3.48 -4.37
CA ILE A 23 -3.45 3.23 -4.92
C ILE A 23 -3.42 1.77 -5.34
N THR A 24 -3.36 1.52 -6.64
CA THR A 24 -3.29 0.16 -7.19
C THR A 24 -1.84 -0.35 -7.25
N ALA A 25 -1.67 -1.67 -7.31
CA ALA A 25 -0.35 -2.26 -7.55
C ALA A 25 0.22 -1.89 -8.93
N GLU A 26 -0.65 -1.60 -9.91
CA GLU A 26 -0.28 -1.14 -11.24
C GLU A 26 0.35 0.25 -11.19
N GLU A 27 -0.26 1.19 -10.47
CA GLU A 27 0.31 2.55 -10.30
C GLU A 27 1.71 2.50 -9.67
N ILE A 28 1.95 1.60 -8.72
CA ILE A 28 3.29 1.41 -8.14
C ILE A 28 4.25 0.80 -9.17
N ALA A 29 3.77 -0.15 -9.96
CA ALA A 29 4.57 -0.79 -11.00
C ALA A 29 5.01 0.21 -12.08
N ASP A 30 4.13 1.13 -12.48
CA ASP A 30 4.42 2.21 -13.42
C ASP A 30 5.56 3.12 -12.91
N ILE A 31 5.53 3.48 -11.62
CA ILE A 31 6.62 4.25 -10.98
C ILE A 31 7.93 3.45 -11.00
N GLY A 32 7.83 2.13 -10.77
CA GLY A 32 8.96 1.21 -10.70
C GLY A 32 9.49 0.71 -12.05
N ASN A 33 8.86 1.07 -13.17
CA ASN A 33 9.10 0.46 -14.50
C ASN A 33 9.07 -1.08 -14.46
N THR A 34 8.05 -1.64 -13.80
CA THR A 34 7.83 -3.08 -13.70
C THR A 34 6.35 -3.41 -13.94
N ILE A 35 5.93 -4.63 -13.62
CA ILE A 35 4.55 -5.10 -13.69
C ILE A 35 3.97 -5.27 -12.28
N SER A 36 2.65 -5.17 -12.15
CA SER A 36 1.94 -5.33 -10.87
C SER A 36 2.24 -6.65 -10.15
N TYR A 37 2.53 -7.73 -10.88
CA TYR A 37 2.89 -9.02 -10.29
C TYR A 37 4.19 -8.97 -9.47
N GLU A 38 5.19 -8.23 -9.93
CA GLU A 38 6.45 -8.07 -9.19
C GLU A 38 6.24 -7.28 -7.89
N ILE A 39 5.32 -6.31 -7.89
CA ILE A 39 4.97 -5.54 -6.69
C ILE A 39 4.34 -6.46 -5.63
N VAL A 40 3.31 -7.22 -5.98
CA VAL A 40 2.61 -8.08 -5.00
C VAL A 40 3.47 -9.28 -4.57
N CYS A 41 4.25 -9.87 -5.47
CA CYS A 41 5.19 -10.95 -5.13
C CYS A 41 6.39 -10.44 -4.32
N GLY A 42 6.76 -9.17 -4.47
CA GLY A 42 7.81 -8.51 -3.69
C GLY A 42 7.44 -8.36 -2.20
N ILE A 43 6.17 -8.47 -1.82
CA ILE A 43 5.72 -8.44 -0.42
C ILE A 43 6.15 -9.73 0.28
N SER A 44 7.37 -9.67 0.82
CA SER A 44 8.03 -10.81 1.44
C SER A 44 7.35 -11.31 2.74
N LYS A 45 7.86 -12.42 3.27
CA LYS A 45 7.36 -13.07 4.50
C LYS A 45 7.47 -12.19 5.76
N ARG A 46 8.28 -11.12 5.74
CA ARG A 46 8.42 -10.20 6.88
C ARG A 46 7.17 -9.36 7.15
N VAL A 47 6.31 -9.22 6.14
CA VAL A 47 5.03 -8.50 6.29
C VAL A 47 3.99 -9.51 6.77
N PRO A 48 3.49 -9.40 8.02
CA PRO A 48 2.49 -10.31 8.54
C PRO A 48 1.19 -10.18 7.74
N ARG A 49 0.56 -11.32 7.46
CA ARG A 49 -0.72 -11.39 6.72
C ARG A 49 -1.85 -11.61 7.72
N VAL A 50 -2.80 -10.69 7.76
CA VAL A 50 -4.02 -10.80 8.56
C VAL A 50 -5.17 -11.10 7.61
N TYR A 51 -5.77 -12.29 7.74
CA TYR A 51 -6.91 -12.69 6.90
C TYR A 51 -8.21 -12.25 7.56
N ILE A 52 -8.95 -11.38 6.87
CA ILE A 52 -10.25 -10.90 7.32
C ILE A 52 -11.32 -11.79 6.67
N LYS A 53 -12.24 -12.33 7.47
CA LYS A 53 -13.39 -13.05 6.92
C LYS A 53 -14.35 -12.04 6.28
N PRO A 54 -14.99 -12.39 5.14
CA PRO A 54 -16.07 -11.58 4.60
C PRO A 54 -17.26 -11.52 5.57
#